data_AF-A0A949RST0-F1
#
_entry.id   AF-A0A949RST0-F1
#
_cell.length_a   1.000
_cell.length_b   1.000
_cell.length_c   1.000
_cell.angle_alpha   90.00
_cell.angle_beta   90.00
_cell.angle_gamma   90.00
#
_symmetry.space_group_name_H-M   'P 1'
#
loop_
_entity.id
_entity.type
_entity.pdbx_description
1 polymer ?
#
loop_
_entity_poly.entity_id
_entity_poly.type
_entity_poly.pdbx_seq_one_letter_code
_entity_poly.pdbx_strand_id
1 'polypeptide(L)'
;MLNKKLRLGLLLGSLDVPWWTYDAIRRIAQAEAGEIVLIVLTEAAETPQGAWRAALYPIFDRVDRKLFARKPDPFAVKNLSELLAGAPILKITPGETLDESDLEIIRNSRLDILLKFGRENLNLSGANLARYGAWFYRHGDERAERKGPPGFWEAAEYWPETTSAVVAAGGIFPRPRVLFRSHFVTYPLSPARHRSYYFWALTPFLARQIDLLHRIGEEEFLKKTEHYNVPPARAGEYETPSNLQTLAAVFKLTLRLIRETARRVLYPDRWFLLFSLENETPPNFNKFVKLIPPKGKFWADPHAVRVNGNYYIFIEEFAHARRKGHISVIEMDGQGNYKPPVKILEKDYHLSYPFVFERDGKFYMVPESGANRTIDLYECAEFPRRWVFKRRLMENVSAADATLLRHDGKWWMFAALAENEAAVPNFELFLFYTDDLLAGKWTPHPRNPVVSDVKRARPAGSFFSRDGKLFRPSQDCSRGYGYGFDLNEIEVLSETEYREKRTTSVRPDWDKRLAGTHTFASCGDLTVIDALQRAPIIG
;
A
#
# COMPACT_ATOMS: atom_id res chain seq x y z
N MET A 1 -10.29 -26.66 1.15
CA MET A 1 -10.88 -25.99 2.33
C MET A 1 -10.80 -26.93 3.51
N LEU A 2 -10.26 -26.48 4.63
CA LEU A 2 -10.41 -27.19 5.89
C LEU A 2 -11.90 -27.16 6.27
N ASN A 3 -12.51 -28.31 6.57
CA ASN A 3 -13.92 -28.38 6.98
C ASN A 3 -14.17 -27.86 8.40
N LYS A 4 -13.11 -27.42 9.11
CA LYS A 4 -13.16 -27.00 10.51
C LYS A 4 -12.36 -25.72 10.69
N LYS A 5 -12.89 -24.79 11.50
CA LYS A 5 -12.19 -23.58 11.92
C LYS A 5 -10.85 -23.92 12.58
N LEU A 6 -9.83 -23.11 12.28
CA LEU A 6 -8.53 -23.19 12.94
C LEU A 6 -8.66 -22.76 14.40
N ARG A 7 -8.07 -23.51 15.32
CA ARG A 7 -8.05 -23.21 16.76
C ARG A 7 -6.91 -22.23 17.06
N LEU A 8 -7.26 -21.02 17.47
CA LEU A 8 -6.31 -19.92 17.65
C LEU A 8 -6.08 -19.65 19.14
N GLY A 9 -4.81 -19.53 19.53
CA GLY A 9 -4.42 -18.98 20.83
C GLY A 9 -3.94 -17.53 20.68
N LEU A 10 -4.15 -16.70 21.70
CA LEU A 10 -3.57 -15.36 21.77
C LEU A 10 -2.52 -15.31 22.88
N LEU A 11 -1.32 -14.80 22.58
CA LEU A 11 -0.29 -14.48 23.57
C LEU A 11 -0.18 -12.96 23.70
N LEU A 12 -0.53 -12.44 24.87
CA LEU A 12 -0.64 -11.01 25.15
C LEU A 12 0.02 -10.64 26.49
N GLY A 13 0.57 -9.43 26.57
CA GLY A 13 1.05 -8.84 27.82
C GLY A 13 -0.06 -8.32 28.74
N SER A 14 -1.18 -7.90 28.15
CA SER A 14 -2.36 -7.36 28.84
C SER A 14 -3.57 -7.41 27.89
N LEU A 15 -4.78 -7.33 28.45
CA LEU A 15 -6.01 -7.11 27.67
C LEU A 15 -6.16 -5.65 27.21
N ASP A 16 -5.42 -4.72 27.82
CA ASP A 16 -5.29 -3.34 27.37
C ASP A 16 -4.18 -3.26 26.34
N VAL A 17 -4.57 -3.14 25.06
CA VAL A 17 -3.65 -3.19 23.91
C VAL A 17 -3.73 -1.91 23.10
N PRO A 18 -2.70 -1.60 22.29
CA PRO A 18 -2.80 -0.58 21.25
C PRO A 18 -3.99 -0.82 20.33
N TRP A 19 -4.63 0.25 19.86
CA TRP A 19 -5.83 0.15 19.03
C TRP A 19 -5.58 -0.61 17.71
N TRP A 20 -4.40 -0.49 17.10
CA TRP A 20 -4.08 -1.31 15.92
C TRP A 20 -4.08 -2.82 16.24
N THR A 21 -3.61 -3.21 17.42
CA THR A 21 -3.63 -4.61 17.90
C THR A 21 -5.06 -5.06 18.14
N TYR A 22 -5.87 -4.20 18.77
CA TYR A 22 -7.30 -4.45 18.93
C TYR A 22 -7.99 -4.67 17.58
N ASP A 23 -7.72 -3.82 16.56
CA ASP A 23 -8.33 -3.98 15.23
C ASP A 23 -7.87 -5.25 14.52
N ALA A 24 -6.59 -5.62 14.65
CA ALA A 24 -6.09 -6.88 14.12
C ALA A 24 -6.77 -8.10 14.77
N ILE A 25 -6.89 -8.12 16.10
CA ILE A 25 -7.57 -9.20 16.83
C ILE A 25 -9.06 -9.22 16.51
N ARG A 26 -9.72 -8.06 16.40
CA ARG A 26 -11.13 -7.93 15.99
C ARG A 26 -11.36 -8.56 14.61
N ARG A 27 -10.49 -8.30 13.65
CA ARG A 27 -10.58 -8.90 12.30
C ARG A 27 -10.43 -10.42 12.36
N ILE A 28 -9.52 -10.93 13.18
CA ILE A 28 -9.32 -12.37 13.36
C ILE A 28 -10.55 -13.01 14.03
N ALA A 29 -11.09 -12.39 15.08
CA ALA A 29 -12.26 -12.89 15.80
C ALA A 29 -13.54 -12.89 14.94
N GLN A 30 -13.65 -11.96 13.99
CA GLN A 30 -14.78 -11.87 13.06
C GLN A 30 -14.63 -12.76 11.81
N ALA A 31 -13.43 -13.30 11.55
CA ALA A 31 -13.19 -14.15 10.40
C ALA A 31 -13.77 -15.56 10.62
N GLU A 32 -14.33 -16.16 9.57
CA GLU A 32 -14.87 -17.52 9.65
C GLU A 32 -13.77 -18.60 9.72
N ALA A 33 -12.55 -18.26 9.31
CA ALA A 33 -11.43 -19.18 9.18
C ALA A 33 -10.88 -19.74 10.50
N GLY A 34 -11.15 -19.07 11.63
CA GLY A 34 -10.61 -19.47 12.92
C GLY A 34 -11.50 -19.12 14.11
N GLU A 35 -11.16 -19.69 15.26
CA GLU A 35 -11.83 -19.49 16.53
C GLU A 35 -10.78 -19.28 17.62
N ILE A 36 -10.92 -18.23 18.42
CA ILE A 36 -10.02 -17.97 19.55
C ILE A 36 -10.47 -18.84 20.72
N VAL A 37 -9.64 -19.82 21.09
CA VAL A 37 -9.98 -20.85 22.09
C VAL A 37 -9.17 -20.74 23.38
N LEU A 38 -8.14 -19.89 23.40
CA LEU A 38 -7.28 -19.68 24.57
C LEU A 38 -6.61 -18.30 24.50
N ILE A 39 -6.57 -17.62 25.63
CA ILE A 39 -5.78 -16.41 25.82
C ILE A 39 -4.72 -16.71 26.87
N VAL A 40 -3.47 -16.52 26.51
CA VAL A 40 -2.32 -16.62 27.40
C VAL A 40 -1.86 -15.20 27.73
N LEU A 41 -2.06 -14.81 28.98
CA LEU A 41 -1.55 -13.56 29.54
C LEU A 41 -0.24 -13.83 30.24
N THR A 42 0.83 -13.15 29.82
CA THR A 42 2.13 -13.21 30.49
C THR A 42 2.56 -11.80 30.81
N GLU A 43 2.92 -11.52 32.07
CA GLU A 43 3.39 -10.18 32.42
C GLU A 43 4.65 -9.84 31.64
N ALA A 44 4.75 -8.59 31.18
CA ALA A 44 5.95 -8.14 30.50
C ALA A 44 7.15 -8.25 31.46
N ALA A 45 8.23 -8.92 31.01
CA ALA A 45 9.48 -8.92 31.74
C ALA A 45 9.94 -7.49 32.05
N GLU A 46 10.48 -7.27 33.25
CA GLU A 46 11.02 -5.96 33.63
C GLU A 46 12.01 -5.44 32.58
N THR A 47 11.93 -4.13 32.31
CA THR A 47 12.83 -3.51 31.32
C THR A 47 14.27 -3.60 31.87
N PRO A 48 15.28 -4.04 31.10
CA PRO A 48 16.62 -4.22 31.62
C PRO A 48 17.18 -2.95 32.29
N GLN A 49 17.85 -3.11 33.43
CA GLN A 49 18.62 -2.04 34.09
C GLN A 49 19.68 -1.50 33.12
N GLY A 50 19.58 -0.21 32.78
CA GLY A 50 20.41 0.45 31.76
C GLY A 50 19.75 1.63 31.01
N ALA A 51 18.51 1.98 31.38
CA ALA A 51 17.66 2.97 30.71
C ALA A 51 18.24 4.38 30.50
N TRP A 52 19.30 4.77 31.23
CA TRP A 52 19.90 6.11 31.07
C TRP A 52 20.56 6.32 29.70
N ARG A 53 21.07 5.26 29.06
CA ARG A 53 21.76 5.35 27.75
C ARG A 53 20.82 5.71 26.59
N ALA A 54 19.51 5.54 26.77
CA ALA A 54 18.47 5.82 25.79
C ALA A 54 17.35 6.74 26.33
N ALA A 55 17.60 7.46 27.42
CA ALA A 55 16.60 8.30 28.10
C ALA A 55 16.04 9.45 27.23
N LEU A 56 16.80 9.93 26.23
CA LEU A 56 16.34 10.99 25.33
C LEU A 56 15.31 10.49 24.31
N TYR A 57 15.35 9.21 23.93
CA TYR A 57 14.46 8.68 22.90
C TYR A 57 12.96 8.79 23.29
N PRO A 58 12.53 8.39 24.50
CA PRO A 58 11.14 8.58 24.92
C PRO A 58 10.67 10.04 24.91
N ILE A 59 11.55 10.98 25.23
CA ILE A 59 11.25 12.42 25.20
C ILE A 59 11.02 12.86 23.75
N PHE A 60 11.96 12.52 22.85
CA PHE A 60 11.82 12.75 21.42
C PHE A 60 10.53 12.14 20.88
N ASP A 61 10.24 10.87 21.17
CA ASP A 61 9.07 10.16 20.67
C ASP A 61 7.76 10.83 21.09
N ARG A 62 7.69 11.32 22.34
CA ARG A 62 6.53 12.07 22.85
C ARG A 62 6.34 13.40 22.11
N VAL A 63 7.42 14.14 21.86
CA VAL A 63 7.38 15.42 21.13
C VAL A 63 6.98 15.19 19.67
N ASP A 64 7.61 14.22 19.00
CA ASP A 64 7.34 13.86 17.61
C ASP A 64 5.88 13.41 17.42
N ARG A 65 5.34 12.58 18.34
CA ARG A 65 3.92 12.22 18.34
C ARG A 65 3.01 13.43 18.48
N LYS A 66 3.29 14.32 19.43
CA LYS A 66 2.47 15.52 19.66
C LYS A 66 2.40 16.42 18.43
N LEU A 67 3.49 16.54 17.68
CA LEU A 67 3.58 17.43 16.52
C LEU A 67 3.10 16.80 15.21
N PHE A 68 3.31 15.49 15.02
CA PHE A 68 3.21 14.88 13.69
C PHE A 68 2.31 13.65 13.59
N ALA A 69 1.86 13.06 14.71
CA ALA A 69 0.98 11.89 14.65
C ALA A 69 -0.35 12.24 13.95
N ARG A 70 -0.88 11.28 13.18
CA ARG A 70 -2.17 11.41 12.52
C ARG A 70 -3.25 10.71 13.34
N LYS A 71 -4.47 11.25 13.29
CA LYS A 71 -5.65 10.62 13.87
C LYS A 71 -6.33 9.71 12.83
N PRO A 72 -6.99 8.61 13.26
CA PRO A 72 -6.97 8.07 14.63
C PRO A 72 -5.59 7.54 15.03
N ASP A 73 -5.22 7.70 16.31
CA ASP A 73 -3.92 7.22 16.83
C ASP A 73 -3.95 5.69 16.99
N PRO A 74 -3.12 4.92 16.23
CA PRO A 74 -3.07 3.47 16.36
C PRO A 74 -2.58 2.99 17.73
N PHE A 75 -1.95 3.86 18.53
CA PHE A 75 -1.43 3.52 19.85
C PHE A 75 -2.34 3.94 21.01
N ALA A 76 -3.53 4.48 20.73
CA ALA A 76 -4.54 4.66 21.76
C ALA A 76 -4.88 3.31 22.40
N VAL A 77 -5.09 3.27 23.72
CA VAL A 77 -5.37 2.01 24.43
C VAL A 77 -6.83 1.59 24.19
N LYS A 78 -7.04 0.30 23.92
CA LYS A 78 -8.34 -0.36 23.81
C LYS A 78 -8.31 -1.66 24.62
N ASN A 79 -9.44 -1.98 25.23
CA ASN A 79 -9.58 -3.17 26.06
C ASN A 79 -10.23 -4.31 25.26
N LEU A 80 -9.66 -5.51 25.34
CA LEU A 80 -10.11 -6.70 24.61
C LEU A 80 -11.18 -7.53 25.35
N SER A 81 -11.52 -7.22 26.60
CA SER A 81 -12.33 -8.10 27.45
C SER A 81 -13.71 -8.40 26.85
N GLU A 82 -14.39 -7.40 26.29
CA GLU A 82 -15.69 -7.59 25.65
C GLU A 82 -15.58 -8.44 24.36
N LEU A 83 -14.58 -8.12 23.53
CA LEU A 83 -14.33 -8.84 22.27
C LEU A 83 -14.00 -10.32 22.49
N LEU A 84 -13.39 -10.65 23.63
CA LEU A 84 -12.84 -11.97 23.93
C LEU A 84 -13.54 -12.69 25.08
N ALA A 85 -14.73 -12.23 25.51
CA ALA A 85 -15.42 -12.73 26.71
C ALA A 85 -15.68 -14.25 26.73
N GLY A 86 -15.71 -14.91 25.57
CA GLY A 86 -15.94 -16.35 25.45
C GLY A 86 -14.71 -17.24 25.52
N ALA A 87 -13.49 -16.67 25.51
CA ALA A 87 -12.25 -17.46 25.49
C ALA A 87 -11.63 -17.57 26.90
N PRO A 88 -11.23 -18.77 27.34
CA PRO A 88 -10.58 -18.95 28.63
C PRO A 88 -9.24 -18.21 28.68
N ILE A 89 -8.94 -17.63 29.84
CA ILE A 89 -7.70 -16.88 30.11
C ILE A 89 -6.81 -17.72 31.02
N LEU A 90 -5.62 -18.05 30.52
CA LEU A 90 -4.50 -18.60 31.30
C LEU A 90 -3.55 -17.45 31.65
N LYS A 91 -3.35 -17.19 32.93
CA LYS A 91 -2.36 -16.22 33.41
C LYS A 91 -1.09 -16.95 33.80
N ILE A 92 0.02 -16.51 33.24
CA ILE A 92 1.33 -17.12 33.43
C ILE A 92 2.24 -16.09 34.09
N THR A 93 2.81 -16.48 35.22
CA THR A 93 3.81 -15.67 35.94
C THR A 93 5.10 -15.63 35.14
N PRO A 94 5.75 -14.47 34.97
CA PRO A 94 6.99 -14.39 34.20
C PRO A 94 8.11 -15.22 34.83
N GLY A 95 8.61 -16.20 34.08
CA GLY A 95 9.80 -17.00 34.35
C GLY A 95 10.49 -17.39 33.04
N GLU A 96 11.75 -17.81 33.06
CA GLU A 96 12.49 -18.18 31.84
C GLU A 96 11.91 -19.43 31.13
N THR A 97 11.16 -20.25 31.86
CA THR A 97 10.48 -21.46 31.37
C THR A 97 9.06 -21.52 31.92
N LEU A 98 8.14 -22.07 31.10
CA LEU A 98 6.76 -22.32 31.51
C LEU A 98 6.70 -23.53 32.43
N ASP A 99 5.86 -23.46 33.47
CA ASP A 99 5.55 -24.62 34.30
C ASP A 99 4.88 -25.71 33.45
N GLU A 100 5.18 -26.98 33.74
CA GLU A 100 4.66 -28.12 32.94
C GLU A 100 3.13 -28.17 32.96
N SER A 101 2.50 -27.74 34.05
CA SER A 101 1.03 -27.65 34.16
C SER A 101 0.43 -26.61 33.19
N ASP A 102 1.06 -25.46 33.00
CA ASP A 102 0.64 -24.45 32.04
C ASP A 102 0.86 -24.94 30.60
N LEU A 103 2.00 -25.61 30.33
CA LEU A 103 2.27 -26.24 29.05
C LEU A 103 1.21 -27.29 28.71
N GLU A 104 0.77 -28.07 29.69
CA GLU A 104 -0.28 -29.08 29.51
C GLU A 104 -1.63 -28.44 29.15
N ILE A 105 -2.02 -27.33 29.79
CA ILE A 105 -3.23 -26.57 29.43
C ILE A 105 -3.16 -26.07 27.98
N ILE A 106 -2.02 -25.51 27.57
CA ILE A 106 -1.83 -25.02 26.20
C ILE A 106 -1.89 -26.18 25.20
N ARG A 107 -1.22 -27.30 25.47
CA ARG A 107 -1.25 -28.50 24.62
C ARG A 107 -2.65 -29.11 24.51
N ASN A 108 -3.38 -29.19 25.63
CA ASN A 108 -4.76 -29.68 25.69
C ASN A 108 -5.74 -28.78 24.93
N SER A 109 -5.41 -27.50 24.76
CA SER A 109 -6.17 -26.57 23.92
C SER A 109 -6.05 -26.89 22.42
N ARG A 110 -5.11 -27.74 22.00
CA ARG A 110 -4.90 -28.21 20.62
C ARG A 110 -4.89 -27.06 19.62
N LEU A 111 -3.98 -26.10 19.85
CA LEU A 111 -3.89 -24.91 19.02
C LEU A 111 -3.35 -25.26 17.62
N ASP A 112 -3.99 -24.71 16.60
CA ASP A 112 -3.44 -24.70 15.25
C ASP A 112 -2.42 -23.55 15.11
N ILE A 113 -2.73 -22.37 15.63
CA ILE A 113 -1.86 -21.17 15.56
C ILE A 113 -1.85 -20.46 16.92
N LEU A 114 -0.67 -20.03 17.36
CA LEU A 114 -0.52 -19.12 18.51
C LEU A 114 -0.17 -17.71 18.01
N LEU A 115 -1.04 -16.73 18.18
CA LEU A 115 -0.83 -15.36 17.70
C LEU A 115 -0.15 -14.53 18.79
N LYS A 116 1.01 -13.94 18.47
CA LYS A 116 1.81 -13.12 19.40
C LYS A 116 1.83 -11.66 18.95
N PHE A 117 1.44 -10.75 19.84
CA PHE A 117 1.34 -9.30 19.57
C PHE A 117 2.32 -8.41 20.35
N GLY A 118 3.11 -8.94 21.29
CA GLY A 118 4.02 -8.14 22.12
C GLY A 118 5.48 -8.64 22.18
N ARG A 119 6.19 -8.18 23.22
CA ARG A 119 7.63 -8.41 23.46
C ARG A 119 7.91 -9.53 24.48
N GLU A 120 6.97 -10.43 24.64
CA GLU A 120 6.99 -11.44 25.68
C GLU A 120 8.14 -12.42 25.39
N ASN A 121 9.05 -12.56 26.35
CA ASN A 121 10.23 -13.43 26.28
C ASN A 121 9.87 -14.91 26.48
N LEU A 122 8.67 -15.32 26.07
CA LEU A 122 8.29 -16.72 26.12
C LEU A 122 9.18 -17.47 25.13
N ASN A 123 10.10 -18.28 25.65
CA ASN A 123 10.93 -19.15 24.82
C ASN A 123 10.06 -20.28 24.28
N LEU A 124 9.41 -20.01 23.16
CA LEU A 124 8.59 -20.98 22.42
C LEU A 124 9.44 -22.00 21.66
N SER A 125 10.77 -21.87 21.69
CA SER A 125 11.71 -22.76 21.01
C SER A 125 11.73 -24.11 21.73
N GLY A 126 11.09 -25.13 21.13
CA GLY A 126 11.12 -26.52 21.60
C GLY A 126 9.79 -27.05 22.13
N ALA A 127 8.86 -26.19 22.54
CA ALA A 127 7.52 -26.60 22.90
C ALA A 127 6.62 -26.54 21.65
N ASN A 128 6.23 -27.69 21.12
CA ASN A 128 5.28 -27.81 20.00
C ASN A 128 3.86 -27.42 20.45
N LEU A 129 3.65 -26.14 20.79
CA LEU A 129 2.43 -25.60 21.42
C LEU A 129 1.30 -25.36 20.43
N ALA A 130 1.63 -25.19 19.16
CA ALA A 130 0.67 -25.01 18.09
C ALA A 130 1.19 -25.69 16.82
N ARG A 131 0.29 -26.33 16.07
CA ARG A 131 0.63 -27.06 14.83
C ARG A 131 1.43 -26.21 13.85
N TYR A 132 0.94 -25.00 13.56
CA TYR A 132 1.56 -24.04 12.65
C TYR A 132 2.45 -23.02 13.37
N GLY A 133 2.85 -23.33 14.61
CA GLY A 133 3.72 -22.48 15.41
C GLY A 133 3.09 -21.17 15.85
N ALA A 134 3.94 -20.26 16.31
CA ALA A 134 3.55 -18.93 16.73
C ALA A 134 3.70 -17.91 15.61
N TRP A 135 2.64 -17.15 15.32
CA TRP A 135 2.59 -16.16 14.27
C TRP A 135 2.65 -14.75 14.86
N PHE A 136 3.49 -13.89 14.31
CA PHE A 136 3.70 -12.54 14.81
C PHE A 136 4.10 -11.56 13.71
N TYR A 137 3.94 -10.28 14.00
CA TYR A 137 4.44 -9.21 13.14
C TYR A 137 5.94 -9.02 13.36
N ARG A 138 6.68 -9.01 12.26
CA ARG A 138 8.04 -8.49 12.20
C ARG A 138 7.99 -7.11 11.54
N HIS A 139 8.50 -6.12 12.27
CA HIS A 139 8.52 -4.73 11.82
C HIS A 139 9.91 -4.33 11.31
N GLY A 140 9.94 -3.62 10.19
CA GLY A 140 11.15 -3.15 9.55
C GLY A 140 11.73 -4.13 8.53
N ASP A 141 12.80 -3.66 7.92
CA ASP A 141 13.54 -4.32 6.85
C ASP A 141 14.34 -5.53 7.33
N GLU A 142 14.19 -6.65 6.63
CA GLU A 142 14.86 -7.93 6.90
C GLU A 142 16.35 -7.90 6.56
N ARG A 143 16.82 -6.89 5.82
CA ARG A 143 18.25 -6.60 5.61
C ARG A 143 18.98 -6.18 6.89
N ALA A 144 18.29 -6.17 8.03
CA ALA A 144 18.86 -5.90 9.33
C ALA A 144 18.03 -6.60 10.42
N GLU A 145 18.68 -7.20 11.42
CA GLU A 145 17.99 -7.62 12.62
C GLU A 145 17.59 -6.38 13.42
N ARG A 146 16.32 -6.28 13.80
CA ARG A 146 15.78 -5.07 14.43
C ARG A 146 15.24 -5.36 15.81
N LYS A 147 15.93 -4.82 16.81
CA LYS A 147 15.53 -4.76 18.22
C LYS A 147 15.00 -3.36 18.61
N GLY A 148 15.07 -2.39 17.70
CA GLY A 148 14.68 -1.00 17.89
C GLY A 148 13.23 -0.64 17.53
N PRO A 149 12.79 0.60 17.79
CA PRO A 149 11.43 1.06 17.54
C PRO A 149 11.09 1.07 16.03
N PRO A 150 9.96 0.46 15.60
CA PRO A 150 9.53 0.45 14.21
C PRO A 150 9.47 1.85 13.58
N GLY A 151 10.00 2.01 12.37
CA GLY A 151 9.91 3.26 11.62
C GLY A 151 10.85 4.38 12.08
N PHE A 152 11.56 4.22 13.21
CA PHE A 152 12.49 5.25 13.69
C PHE A 152 13.71 5.36 12.79
N TRP A 153 14.41 4.24 12.56
CA TRP A 153 15.66 4.23 11.81
C TRP A 153 15.44 4.53 10.33
N GLU A 154 14.34 4.05 9.75
CA GLU A 154 14.00 4.39 8.36
C GLU A 154 13.80 5.90 8.19
N ALA A 155 13.07 6.53 9.11
CA ALA A 155 12.90 7.97 9.08
C ALA A 155 14.22 8.68 9.42
N ALA A 156 14.96 8.28 10.46
CA ALA A 156 16.21 8.93 10.89
C ALA A 156 17.33 8.85 9.85
N GLU A 157 17.43 7.75 9.10
CA GLU A 157 18.45 7.51 8.08
C GLU A 157 17.94 7.69 6.64
N TYR A 158 16.71 8.21 6.47
CA TYR A 158 16.12 8.55 5.17
C TYR A 158 16.00 7.34 4.21
N TRP A 159 15.62 6.18 4.75
CA TRP A 159 15.33 5.02 3.93
C TRP A 159 13.98 5.22 3.24
N PRO A 160 13.90 5.00 1.92
CA PRO A 160 12.66 5.24 1.17
C PRO A 160 11.55 4.26 1.56
N GLU A 161 11.92 3.06 2.01
CA GLU A 161 10.99 1.98 2.26
C GLU A 161 11.06 1.50 3.71
N THR A 162 9.91 1.12 4.23
CA THR A 162 9.76 0.34 5.47
C THR A 162 9.09 -0.97 5.10
N THR A 163 9.63 -2.09 5.56
CA THR A 163 9.06 -3.42 5.31
C THR A 163 8.29 -3.89 6.55
N SER A 164 7.29 -4.74 6.36
CA SER A 164 6.75 -5.57 7.44
C SER A 164 6.49 -6.98 6.93
N ALA A 165 6.55 -7.94 7.84
CA ALA A 165 6.27 -9.32 7.55
C ALA A 165 5.38 -9.95 8.63
N VAL A 166 4.60 -10.95 8.23
CA VAL A 166 4.03 -11.95 9.14
C VAL A 166 5.00 -13.12 9.15
N VAL A 167 5.44 -13.52 10.34
CA VAL A 167 6.42 -14.59 10.54
C VAL A 167 5.80 -15.67 11.40
N ALA A 168 6.04 -16.94 11.05
CA ALA A 168 5.74 -18.10 11.88
C ALA A 168 7.03 -18.72 12.42
N ALA A 169 7.03 -19.14 13.68
CA ALA A 169 8.15 -19.84 14.31
C ALA A 169 7.67 -21.01 15.18
N GLY A 170 8.40 -22.13 15.16
CA GLY A 170 8.03 -23.37 15.85
C GLY A 170 6.95 -24.18 15.13
N GLY A 171 6.41 -25.19 15.81
CA GLY A 171 5.45 -26.12 15.20
C GLY A 171 6.09 -26.93 14.06
N ILE A 172 5.42 -27.01 12.91
CA ILE A 172 5.96 -27.62 11.68
C ILE A 172 7.15 -26.84 11.07
N PHE A 173 7.52 -25.67 11.62
CA PHE A 173 8.59 -24.83 11.09
C PHE A 173 9.89 -25.00 11.90
N PRO A 174 10.93 -25.68 11.36
CA PRO A 174 12.19 -25.88 12.06
C PRO A 174 13.01 -24.58 12.21
N ARG A 175 12.71 -23.57 11.38
CA ARG A 175 13.26 -22.21 11.44
C ARG A 175 12.12 -21.22 11.21
N PRO A 176 12.24 -19.97 11.69
CA PRO A 176 11.25 -18.95 11.41
C PRO A 176 11.01 -18.79 9.90
N ARG A 177 9.74 -18.77 9.48
CA ARG A 177 9.33 -18.58 8.08
C ARG A 177 8.49 -17.33 7.90
N VAL A 178 8.74 -16.63 6.81
CA VAL A 178 7.92 -15.49 6.37
C VAL A 178 6.71 -16.01 5.64
N LEU A 179 5.52 -15.68 6.15
CA LEU A 179 4.24 -16.05 5.56
C LEU A 179 3.73 -14.98 4.60
N PHE A 180 4.01 -13.71 4.91
CA PHE A 180 3.60 -12.58 4.09
C PHE A 180 4.58 -11.43 4.27
N ARG A 181 4.79 -10.64 3.22
CA ARG A 181 5.63 -9.44 3.25
C ARG A 181 4.96 -8.30 2.49
N SER A 182 5.08 -7.11 3.06
CA SER A 182 4.63 -5.86 2.46
C SER A 182 5.71 -4.77 2.52
N HIS A 183 5.74 -3.90 1.51
CA HIS A 183 6.65 -2.76 1.41
C HIS A 183 5.87 -1.44 1.39
N PHE A 184 6.24 -0.53 2.28
CA PHE A 184 5.60 0.77 2.50
C PHE A 184 6.56 1.91 2.21
N VAL A 185 6.05 3.07 1.80
CA VAL A 185 6.84 4.31 1.70
C VAL A 185 7.14 4.89 3.08
N THR A 186 8.39 5.04 3.46
CA THR A 186 8.73 5.68 4.74
C THR A 186 8.39 7.16 4.70
N TYR A 187 7.71 7.67 5.74
CA TYR A 187 7.53 9.12 5.88
C TYR A 187 8.82 9.75 6.42
N PRO A 188 9.54 10.60 5.65
CA PRO A 188 10.94 10.88 5.93
C PRO A 188 11.19 11.99 6.96
N LEU A 189 10.14 12.63 7.48
CA LEU A 189 10.26 13.79 8.36
C LEU A 189 9.88 13.51 9.81
N SER A 190 9.20 12.39 10.08
CA SER A 190 8.71 12.06 11.42
C SER A 190 8.44 10.56 11.55
N PRO A 191 9.14 9.85 12.46
CA PRO A 191 8.81 8.49 12.84
C PRO A 191 7.36 8.30 13.29
N ALA A 192 6.81 9.22 14.09
CA ALA A 192 5.45 9.13 14.61
C ALA A 192 4.40 9.24 13.49
N ARG A 193 4.60 10.15 12.53
CA ARG A 193 3.73 10.24 11.36
C ARG A 193 3.79 9.01 10.48
N HIS A 194 4.98 8.44 10.29
CA HIS A 194 5.14 7.18 9.56
C HIS A 194 4.36 6.06 10.26
N ARG A 195 4.60 5.86 11.57
CA ARG A 195 3.90 4.83 12.35
C ARG A 195 2.38 4.99 12.37
N SER A 196 1.88 6.23 12.31
CA SER A 196 0.44 6.51 12.36
C SER A 196 -0.34 5.75 11.28
N TYR A 197 0.11 5.74 10.03
CA TYR A 197 -0.58 4.98 8.97
C TYR A 197 -0.04 3.55 8.84
N TYR A 198 1.27 3.35 9.08
CA TYR A 198 1.93 2.05 8.93
C TYR A 198 1.23 0.99 9.79
N PHE A 199 0.98 1.25 11.07
CA PHE A 199 0.34 0.27 11.94
C PHE A 199 -1.12 -0.03 11.57
N TRP A 200 -1.87 0.96 11.07
CA TRP A 200 -3.21 0.73 10.56
C TRP A 200 -3.21 -0.19 9.33
N ALA A 201 -2.21 -0.04 8.47
CA ALA A 201 -2.06 -0.86 7.28
C ALA A 201 -1.75 -2.33 7.59
N LEU A 202 -1.15 -2.65 8.75
CA LEU A 202 -0.80 -4.02 9.16
C LEU A 202 -1.98 -4.84 9.67
N THR A 203 -3.05 -4.17 10.11
CA THR A 203 -4.18 -4.79 10.82
C THR A 203 -4.83 -5.97 10.08
N PRO A 204 -4.92 -6.02 8.73
CA PRO A 204 -5.55 -7.15 8.05
C PRO A 204 -4.62 -8.37 7.87
N PHE A 205 -3.30 -8.22 8.03
CA PHE A 205 -2.35 -9.20 7.49
C PHE A 205 -2.46 -10.59 8.12
N LEU A 206 -2.54 -10.68 9.45
CA LEU A 206 -2.71 -11.97 10.13
C LEU A 206 -4.03 -12.65 9.74
N ALA A 207 -5.14 -11.91 9.77
CA ALA A 207 -6.45 -12.43 9.38
C ALA A 207 -6.43 -12.98 7.95
N ARG A 208 -5.80 -12.26 6.99
CA ARG A 208 -5.63 -12.73 5.62
C ARG A 208 -4.83 -14.03 5.53
N GLN A 209 -3.75 -14.16 6.29
CA GLN A 209 -2.93 -15.39 6.26
C GLN A 209 -3.65 -16.58 6.88
N ILE A 210 -4.44 -16.37 7.94
CA ILE A 210 -5.26 -17.41 8.56
C ILE A 210 -6.35 -17.87 7.59
N ASP A 211 -7.05 -16.93 6.95
CA ASP A 211 -8.06 -17.23 5.93
C ASP A 211 -7.46 -17.97 4.73
N LEU A 212 -6.29 -17.52 4.26
CA LEU A 212 -5.59 -18.16 3.15
C LEU A 212 -5.27 -19.61 3.49
N LEU A 213 -4.64 -19.89 4.64
CA LEU A 213 -4.33 -21.24 5.11
C LEU A 213 -5.60 -22.11 5.22
N HIS A 214 -6.66 -21.59 5.83
CA HIS A 214 -7.93 -22.30 5.99
C HIS A 214 -8.56 -22.69 4.64
N ARG A 215 -8.53 -21.76 3.67
CA ARG A 215 -9.16 -21.95 2.36
C ARG A 215 -8.40 -22.95 1.49
N ILE A 216 -7.08 -22.78 1.36
CA ILE A 216 -6.27 -23.56 0.40
C ILE A 216 -5.60 -24.80 1.02
N GLY A 217 -5.58 -24.90 2.35
CA GLY A 217 -4.92 -25.98 3.07
C GLY A 217 -3.41 -25.81 3.18
N GLU A 218 -2.80 -26.66 4.00
CA GLU A 218 -1.39 -26.57 4.41
C GLU A 218 -0.41 -26.64 3.24
N GLU A 219 -0.48 -27.68 2.41
CA GLU A 219 0.51 -27.92 1.34
C GLU A 219 0.59 -26.74 0.37
N GLU A 220 -0.56 -26.26 -0.11
CA GLU A 220 -0.63 -25.16 -1.05
C GLU A 220 -0.27 -23.82 -0.38
N PHE A 221 -0.62 -23.63 0.89
CA PHE A 221 -0.20 -22.47 1.66
C PHE A 221 1.33 -22.39 1.77
N LEU A 222 1.98 -23.50 2.13
CA LEU A 222 3.43 -23.55 2.23
C LEU A 222 4.11 -23.24 0.89
N LYS A 223 3.66 -23.84 -0.22
CA LYS A 223 4.17 -23.52 -1.57
C LYS A 223 4.03 -22.04 -1.90
N LYS A 224 2.89 -21.43 -1.58
CA LYS A 224 2.62 -20.01 -1.87
C LYS A 224 3.38 -19.03 -0.99
N THR A 225 3.81 -19.41 0.19
CA THR A 225 4.61 -18.53 1.06
C THR A 225 6.11 -18.63 0.79
N GLU A 226 6.55 -19.59 -0.02
CA GLU A 226 7.95 -19.90 -0.20
C GLU A 226 8.74 -18.76 -0.84
N HIS A 227 8.16 -18.02 -1.79
CA HIS A 227 8.84 -16.90 -2.45
C HIS A 227 9.20 -15.77 -1.48
N TYR A 228 8.61 -15.72 -0.28
CA TYR A 228 9.03 -14.77 0.74
C TYR A 228 10.31 -15.20 1.47
N ASN A 229 10.65 -16.49 1.52
CA ASN A 229 11.73 -17.03 2.35
C ASN A 229 13.11 -16.98 1.67
N VAL A 230 13.52 -15.79 1.24
CA VAL A 230 14.87 -15.54 0.69
C VAL A 230 15.84 -15.06 1.78
N PRO A 231 17.15 -15.39 1.71
CA PRO A 231 18.13 -14.93 2.69
C PRO A 231 18.20 -13.39 2.75
N PRO A 232 18.39 -12.80 3.95
CA PRO A 232 18.48 -11.35 4.10
C PRO A 232 19.74 -10.80 3.41
N ALA A 233 19.62 -9.64 2.75
CA ALA A 233 20.69 -9.09 1.92
C ALA A 233 21.84 -8.42 2.72
N ARG A 234 21.67 -8.13 4.02
CA ARG A 234 22.70 -7.55 4.91
C ARG A 234 22.48 -7.97 6.37
N ALA A 235 23.55 -7.94 7.16
CA ALA A 235 23.54 -8.18 8.60
C ALA A 235 23.91 -6.86 9.31
N GLY A 236 22.93 -6.24 9.95
CA GLY A 236 23.14 -5.11 10.85
C GLY A 236 22.11 -5.17 11.96
N GLU A 237 22.51 -4.86 13.19
CA GLU A 237 21.59 -4.83 14.33
C GLU A 237 21.18 -3.39 14.62
N TYR A 238 19.88 -3.09 14.54
CA TYR A 238 19.33 -1.80 14.95
C TYR A 238 18.55 -1.94 16.24
N GLU A 239 19.07 -1.37 17.31
CA GLU A 239 18.45 -1.35 18.63
C GLU A 239 17.69 -0.04 18.90
N THR A 240 17.22 0.13 20.14
CA THR A 240 16.71 1.44 20.59
C THR A 240 17.85 2.46 20.53
N PRO A 241 17.64 3.66 19.94
CA PRO A 241 18.72 4.62 19.75
C PRO A 241 19.28 5.11 21.09
N SER A 242 20.61 5.21 21.18
CA SER A 242 21.28 5.87 22.28
C SER A 242 20.97 7.37 22.33
N ASN A 243 21.33 8.05 23.40
CA ASN A 243 21.15 9.50 23.52
C ASN A 243 21.85 10.27 22.39
N LEU A 244 23.09 9.88 22.02
CA LEU A 244 23.82 10.52 20.92
C LEU A 244 23.13 10.28 19.57
N GLN A 245 22.68 9.05 19.32
CA GLN A 245 21.94 8.71 18.10
C GLN A 245 20.59 9.45 18.04
N THR A 246 19.92 9.61 19.18
CA THR A 246 18.67 10.38 19.27
C THR A 246 18.91 11.85 18.94
N LEU A 247 19.93 12.49 19.51
CA LEU A 247 20.29 13.88 19.20
C LEU A 247 20.65 14.05 17.71
N ALA A 248 21.44 13.13 17.16
CA ALA A 248 21.77 13.12 15.74
C ALA A 248 20.51 12.98 14.86
N ALA A 249 19.58 12.10 15.23
CA ALA A 249 18.30 11.93 14.53
C ALA A 249 17.45 13.21 14.59
N VAL A 250 17.33 13.84 15.76
CA VAL A 250 16.62 15.13 15.93
C VAL A 250 17.20 16.19 15.00
N PHE A 251 18.53 16.33 14.96
CA PHE A 251 19.21 17.26 14.06
C PHE A 251 18.92 16.94 12.59
N LYS A 252 19.10 15.67 12.17
CA LYS A 252 18.84 15.22 10.79
C LYS A 252 17.40 15.47 10.37
N LEU A 253 16.42 15.17 11.22
CA LEU A 253 14.99 15.33 10.93
C LEU A 253 14.60 16.82 10.88
N THR A 254 15.09 17.62 11.82
CA THR A 254 14.83 19.07 11.85
C THR A 254 15.40 19.76 10.62
N LEU A 255 16.67 19.46 10.28
CA LEU A 255 17.30 20.02 9.08
C LEU A 255 16.56 19.61 7.81
N ARG A 256 16.08 18.36 7.73
CA ARG A 256 15.26 17.90 6.61
C ARG A 256 13.92 18.60 6.54
N LEU A 257 13.23 18.80 7.66
CA LEU A 257 11.99 19.55 7.72
C LEU A 257 12.19 20.99 7.25
N ILE A 258 13.24 21.67 7.71
CA ILE A 258 13.58 23.04 7.28
C ILE A 258 13.85 23.07 5.78
N ARG A 259 14.71 22.16 5.27
CA ARG A 259 15.03 22.07 3.83
C ARG A 259 13.80 21.77 2.98
N GLU A 260 12.95 20.84 3.41
CA GLU A 260 11.71 20.49 2.72
C GLU A 260 10.73 21.66 2.68
N THR A 261 10.61 22.38 3.80
CA THR A 261 9.74 23.56 3.91
C THR A 261 10.25 24.69 3.02
N ALA A 262 11.54 25.03 3.10
CA ALA A 262 12.17 26.02 2.24
C ALA A 262 12.03 25.63 0.76
N ARG A 263 12.24 24.34 0.43
CA ARG A 263 12.08 23.83 -0.93
C ARG A 263 10.65 24.02 -1.46
N ARG A 264 9.63 23.66 -0.68
CA ARG A 264 8.22 23.81 -1.10
C ARG A 264 7.81 25.26 -1.32
N VAL A 265 8.39 26.18 -0.54
CA VAL A 265 8.15 27.62 -0.69
C VAL A 265 8.89 28.18 -1.90
N LEU A 266 10.16 27.83 -2.09
CA LEU A 266 10.99 28.41 -3.16
C LEU A 266 10.75 27.76 -4.53
N TYR A 267 10.42 26.48 -4.56
CA TYR A 267 10.30 25.65 -5.76
C TYR A 267 8.98 24.87 -5.74
N PRO A 268 7.83 25.52 -6.00
CA PRO A 268 6.55 24.84 -6.06
C PRO A 268 6.56 23.69 -7.08
N ASP A 269 5.93 22.60 -6.69
CA ASP A 269 5.71 21.43 -7.53
C ASP A 269 4.79 21.80 -8.71
N ARG A 270 5.21 21.49 -9.94
CA ARG A 270 4.45 21.69 -11.17
C ARG A 270 4.43 20.42 -11.99
N TRP A 271 3.26 19.80 -12.10
CA TRP A 271 3.01 18.72 -13.05
C TRP A 271 2.69 19.28 -14.44
N PHE A 272 3.28 18.67 -15.46
CA PHE A 272 3.05 18.97 -16.87
C PHE A 272 3.15 17.67 -17.66
N LEU A 273 2.76 17.70 -18.94
CA LEU A 273 2.75 16.50 -19.77
C LEU A 273 3.91 16.52 -20.76
N LEU A 274 4.35 15.34 -21.15
CA LEU A 274 5.34 15.09 -22.19
C LEU A 274 4.71 14.10 -23.17
N PHE A 275 4.83 14.34 -24.46
CA PHE A 275 4.34 13.39 -25.46
C PHE A 275 5.34 13.13 -26.58
N SER A 276 5.17 11.98 -27.23
CA SER A 276 5.86 11.60 -28.47
C SER A 276 4.86 10.93 -29.40
N LEU A 277 5.03 11.16 -30.70
CA LEU A 277 4.35 10.41 -31.78
C LEU A 277 5.28 9.38 -32.44
N GLU A 278 6.48 9.20 -31.89
CA GLU A 278 7.46 8.22 -32.33
C GLU A 278 7.37 6.96 -31.46
N ASN A 279 7.29 5.80 -32.11
CA ASN A 279 7.22 4.49 -31.46
C ASN A 279 8.63 3.95 -31.11
N GLU A 280 9.45 4.74 -30.42
CA GLU A 280 10.75 4.28 -29.93
C GLU A 280 10.59 3.32 -28.73
N THR A 281 11.34 2.21 -28.73
CA THR A 281 11.36 1.24 -27.61
C THR A 281 12.80 0.92 -27.20
N PRO A 282 13.24 1.26 -25.97
CA PRO A 282 12.52 2.05 -24.98
C PRO A 282 12.34 3.52 -25.42
N PRO A 283 11.32 4.23 -24.91
CA PRO A 283 11.11 5.64 -25.27
C PRO A 283 12.29 6.52 -24.82
N ASN A 284 12.75 7.41 -25.70
CA ASN A 284 13.69 8.46 -25.32
C ASN A 284 12.95 9.71 -24.83
N PHE A 285 12.72 9.81 -23.52
CA PHE A 285 11.97 10.93 -22.92
C PHE A 285 12.61 12.31 -23.13
N ASN A 286 13.88 12.41 -23.53
CA ASN A 286 14.50 13.69 -23.87
C ASN A 286 13.97 14.29 -25.16
N LYS A 287 13.41 13.46 -26.07
CA LYS A 287 12.81 13.90 -27.33
C LYS A 287 11.35 14.30 -27.19
N PHE A 288 10.73 14.02 -26.05
CA PHE A 288 9.30 14.27 -25.87
C PHE A 288 9.00 15.77 -25.86
N VAL A 289 7.92 16.15 -26.52
CA VAL A 289 7.43 17.52 -26.57
C VAL A 289 6.70 17.83 -25.27
N LYS A 290 7.01 18.98 -24.67
CA LYS A 290 6.41 19.44 -23.41
C LYS A 290 5.07 20.15 -23.65
N LEU A 291 4.03 19.76 -22.94
CA LEU A 291 2.76 20.47 -22.83
C LEU A 291 2.72 21.18 -21.46
N ILE A 292 2.95 22.49 -21.48
CA ILE A 292 3.09 23.29 -20.25
C ILE A 292 1.75 23.91 -19.85
N PRO A 293 1.26 23.68 -18.62
CA PRO A 293 0.03 24.30 -18.14
C PRO A 293 0.20 25.82 -17.93
N PRO A 294 -0.89 26.59 -18.04
CA PRO A 294 -0.91 27.99 -17.60
C PRO A 294 -0.51 28.14 -16.13
N LYS A 295 -0.02 29.33 -15.76
CA LYS A 295 0.32 29.65 -14.36
C LYS A 295 -0.89 29.39 -13.44
N GLY A 296 -0.62 28.82 -12.26
CA GLY A 296 -1.66 28.51 -11.28
C GLY A 296 -2.41 27.20 -11.54
N LYS A 297 -1.97 26.40 -12.51
CA LYS A 297 -2.49 25.06 -12.78
C LYS A 297 -1.38 24.02 -12.94
N PHE A 298 -1.75 22.75 -12.77
CA PHE A 298 -0.94 21.62 -13.23
C PHE A 298 -1.78 20.63 -14.02
N TRP A 299 -1.12 19.83 -14.87
CA TRP A 299 -1.73 18.74 -15.63
C TRP A 299 -1.04 17.41 -15.28
N ALA A 300 -1.83 16.39 -14.94
CA ALA A 300 -1.35 15.06 -14.55
C ALA A 300 -2.30 13.96 -15.04
N ASP A 301 -1.93 12.70 -14.80
CA ASP A 301 -2.74 11.51 -15.09
C ASP A 301 -3.28 11.39 -16.53
N PRO A 302 -2.44 11.58 -17.58
CA PRO A 302 -2.91 11.47 -18.95
C PRO A 302 -3.48 10.08 -19.23
N HIS A 303 -4.65 10.06 -19.87
CA HIS A 303 -5.25 8.90 -20.50
C HIS A 303 -5.67 9.29 -21.92
N ALA A 304 -5.37 8.46 -22.91
CA ALA A 304 -5.57 8.81 -24.31
C ALA A 304 -6.46 7.79 -25.04
N VAL A 305 -7.35 8.29 -25.89
CA VAL A 305 -8.08 7.51 -26.89
C VAL A 305 -7.93 8.16 -28.26
N ARG A 306 -8.00 7.35 -29.32
CA ARG A 306 -7.91 7.80 -30.72
C ARG A 306 -9.25 7.63 -31.40
N VAL A 307 -9.81 8.72 -31.96
CA VAL A 307 -11.09 8.71 -32.67
C VAL A 307 -10.95 9.49 -33.97
N ASN A 308 -11.31 8.88 -35.09
CA ASN A 308 -11.24 9.47 -36.44
C ASN A 308 -9.87 10.12 -36.75
N GLY A 309 -8.78 9.46 -36.35
CA GLY A 309 -7.41 9.94 -36.58
C GLY A 309 -6.90 11.00 -35.60
N ASN A 310 -7.75 11.53 -34.71
CA ASN A 310 -7.35 12.49 -33.68
C ASN A 310 -7.18 11.80 -32.33
N TYR A 311 -6.28 12.35 -31.52
CA TYR A 311 -6.04 11.95 -30.14
C TYR A 311 -6.81 12.85 -29.17
N TYR A 312 -7.39 12.24 -28.14
CA TYR A 312 -8.09 12.92 -27.06
C TYR A 312 -7.42 12.53 -25.75
N ILE A 313 -6.66 13.46 -25.16
CA ILE A 313 -5.86 13.24 -23.95
C ILE A 313 -6.65 13.80 -22.76
N PHE A 314 -7.25 12.91 -21.99
CA PHE A 314 -7.96 13.18 -20.75
C PHE A 314 -6.97 13.33 -19.61
N ILE A 315 -7.13 14.36 -18.78
CA ILE A 315 -6.15 14.74 -17.76
C ILE A 315 -6.82 15.17 -16.46
N GLU A 316 -6.13 15.00 -15.34
CA GLU A 316 -6.35 15.85 -14.17
C GLU A 316 -5.85 17.26 -14.50
N GLU A 317 -6.72 18.25 -14.39
CA GLU A 317 -6.33 19.66 -14.34
C GLU A 317 -6.59 20.21 -12.94
N PHE A 318 -5.51 20.48 -12.21
CA PHE A 318 -5.59 21.02 -10.86
C PHE A 318 -5.50 22.53 -10.86
N ALA A 319 -6.46 23.20 -10.22
CA ALA A 319 -6.45 24.64 -10.03
C ALA A 319 -5.90 24.99 -8.64
N HIS A 320 -4.69 25.59 -8.56
CA HIS A 320 -4.05 25.92 -7.27
C HIS A 320 -4.89 26.85 -6.40
N ALA A 321 -5.57 27.84 -7.01
CA ALA A 321 -6.43 28.77 -6.29
C ALA A 321 -7.61 28.08 -5.56
N ARG A 322 -8.11 26.96 -6.12
CA ARG A 322 -9.21 26.18 -5.53
C ARG A 322 -8.73 24.94 -4.77
N ARG A 323 -7.45 24.58 -4.90
CA ARG A 323 -6.83 23.36 -4.36
C ARG A 323 -7.60 22.08 -4.70
N LYS A 324 -8.11 22.00 -5.94
CA LYS A 324 -8.98 20.93 -6.41
C LYS A 324 -8.67 20.57 -7.87
N GLY A 325 -8.63 19.28 -8.15
CA GLY A 325 -8.54 18.69 -9.49
C GLY A 325 -9.93 18.52 -10.10
N HIS A 326 -10.03 18.76 -11.40
CA HIS A 326 -11.18 18.42 -12.24
C HIS A 326 -10.67 17.74 -13.51
N ILE A 327 -11.55 17.08 -14.26
CA ILE A 327 -11.15 16.42 -15.50
C ILE A 327 -11.29 17.38 -16.68
N SER A 328 -10.23 17.46 -17.47
CA SER A 328 -10.17 18.19 -18.73
C SER A 328 -9.72 17.27 -19.87
N VAL A 329 -9.95 17.67 -21.12
CA VAL A 329 -9.49 16.96 -22.32
C VAL A 329 -8.72 17.89 -23.25
N ILE A 330 -7.60 17.42 -23.78
CA ILE A 330 -6.81 18.05 -24.84
C ILE A 330 -7.10 17.31 -26.15
N GLU A 331 -7.58 18.03 -27.17
CA GLU A 331 -7.73 17.52 -28.53
C GLU A 331 -6.40 17.73 -29.28
N MET A 332 -5.85 16.67 -29.88
CA MET A 332 -4.59 16.69 -30.62
C MET A 332 -4.75 15.96 -31.96
N ASP A 333 -4.24 16.53 -33.06
CA ASP A 333 -4.25 15.88 -34.37
C ASP A 333 -3.12 14.84 -34.50
N GLY A 334 -3.10 14.10 -35.62
CA GLY A 334 -2.07 13.09 -35.90
C GLY A 334 -0.66 13.67 -36.14
N GLN A 335 -0.50 14.99 -36.19
CA GLN A 335 0.78 15.68 -36.35
C GLN A 335 1.27 16.30 -35.03
N GLY A 336 0.49 16.19 -33.96
CA GLY A 336 0.85 16.70 -32.63
C GLY A 336 0.41 18.14 -32.38
N ASN A 337 -0.35 18.77 -33.28
CA ASN A 337 -0.95 20.06 -33.01
C ASN A 337 -2.13 19.86 -32.06
N TYR A 338 -2.21 20.67 -31.01
CA TYR A 338 -3.20 20.50 -29.96
C TYR A 338 -3.94 21.79 -29.63
N LYS A 339 -5.16 21.65 -29.12
CA LYS A 339 -5.98 22.75 -28.60
C LYS A 339 -5.81 22.88 -27.09
N PRO A 340 -6.08 24.06 -26.50
CA PRO A 340 -6.15 24.21 -25.05
C PRO A 340 -7.12 23.22 -24.40
N PRO A 341 -6.86 22.78 -23.16
CA PRO A 341 -7.72 21.81 -22.49
C PRO A 341 -9.12 22.38 -22.24
N VAL A 342 -10.14 21.55 -22.46
CA VAL A 342 -11.54 21.85 -22.17
C VAL A 342 -11.95 21.07 -20.92
N LYS A 343 -12.48 21.76 -19.91
CA LYS A 343 -13.06 21.12 -18.72
C LYS A 343 -14.32 20.34 -19.10
N ILE A 344 -14.40 19.08 -18.67
CA ILE A 344 -15.49 18.16 -19.05
C ILE A 344 -16.19 17.51 -17.86
N LEU A 345 -15.56 17.45 -16.68
CA LEU A 345 -16.17 16.91 -15.47
C LEU A 345 -15.61 17.61 -14.23
N GLU A 346 -16.50 18.22 -13.45
CA GLU A 346 -16.18 18.85 -12.17
C GLU A 346 -17.22 18.44 -11.12
N LYS A 347 -16.74 18.19 -9.90
CA LYS A 347 -17.54 17.90 -8.71
C LYS A 347 -17.16 18.86 -7.58
N ASP A 348 -17.89 18.82 -6.49
CA ASP A 348 -17.57 19.50 -5.23
C ASP A 348 -16.36 18.87 -4.51
N TYR A 349 -15.99 17.66 -4.88
CA TYR A 349 -14.76 16.97 -4.49
C TYR A 349 -13.70 16.92 -5.60
N HIS A 350 -12.46 16.57 -5.21
CA HIS A 350 -11.32 16.41 -6.12
C HIS A 350 -11.50 15.19 -7.04
N LEU A 351 -11.23 15.37 -8.34
CA LEU A 351 -11.18 14.30 -9.33
C LEU A 351 -9.79 14.28 -10.00
N SER A 352 -9.25 13.08 -10.20
CA SER A 352 -7.99 12.80 -10.92
C SER A 352 -8.12 11.48 -11.69
N TYR A 353 -7.03 10.97 -12.27
CA TYR A 353 -6.97 9.66 -12.95
C TYR A 353 -8.18 9.33 -13.85
N PRO A 354 -8.43 10.08 -14.95
CA PRO A 354 -9.60 9.91 -15.80
C PRO A 354 -9.45 8.69 -16.71
N PHE A 355 -9.56 7.48 -16.18
CA PHE A 355 -9.46 6.27 -16.98
C PHE A 355 -10.61 6.19 -18.00
N VAL A 356 -10.30 6.31 -19.29
CA VAL A 356 -11.28 6.28 -20.40
C VAL A 356 -11.10 5.01 -21.24
N PHE A 357 -12.21 4.39 -21.62
CA PHE A 357 -12.24 3.23 -22.50
C PHE A 357 -13.49 3.21 -23.38
N GLU A 358 -13.42 2.49 -24.49
CA GLU A 358 -14.55 2.26 -25.39
C GLU A 358 -15.20 0.90 -25.12
N ARG A 359 -16.53 0.85 -25.20
CA ARG A 359 -17.33 -0.37 -25.18
C ARG A 359 -18.58 -0.17 -26.04
N ASP A 360 -18.83 -1.12 -26.94
CA ASP A 360 -20.05 -1.16 -27.78
C ASP A 360 -20.30 0.18 -28.52
N GLY A 361 -19.24 0.79 -29.06
CA GLY A 361 -19.30 2.08 -29.77
C GLY A 361 -19.53 3.31 -28.88
N LYS A 362 -19.46 3.15 -27.54
CA LYS A 362 -19.63 4.22 -26.56
C LYS A 362 -18.39 4.38 -25.71
N PHE A 363 -18.13 5.61 -25.28
CA PHE A 363 -17.03 5.91 -24.36
C PHE A 363 -17.51 5.96 -22.91
N TYR A 364 -16.68 5.40 -22.03
CA TYR A 364 -16.89 5.38 -20.58
C TYR A 364 -15.66 5.93 -19.86
N MET A 365 -15.88 6.52 -18.68
CA MET A 365 -14.82 7.08 -17.83
C MET A 365 -14.99 6.61 -16.39
N VAL A 366 -13.88 6.26 -15.75
CA VAL A 366 -13.77 5.99 -14.30
C VAL A 366 -12.71 6.92 -13.72
N PRO A 367 -13.09 8.09 -13.18
CA PRO A 367 -12.13 8.98 -12.51
C PRO A 367 -11.81 8.48 -11.10
N GLU A 368 -10.62 8.76 -10.59
CA GLU A 368 -10.35 8.66 -9.15
C GLU A 368 -11.24 9.67 -8.40
N SER A 369 -11.98 9.17 -7.41
CA SER A 369 -12.88 9.95 -6.56
C SER A 369 -12.72 9.60 -5.08
N GLY A 370 -11.47 9.44 -4.64
CA GLY A 370 -11.12 8.98 -3.29
C GLY A 370 -11.76 9.81 -2.16
N ALA A 371 -11.94 11.12 -2.38
CA ALA A 371 -12.62 12.01 -1.44
C ALA A 371 -14.12 11.69 -1.27
N ASN A 372 -14.76 11.10 -2.28
CA ASN A 372 -16.16 10.67 -2.24
C ASN A 372 -16.32 9.20 -1.79
N ARG A 373 -15.21 8.45 -1.64
CA ARG A 373 -15.19 7.03 -1.22
C ARG A 373 -15.97 6.08 -2.14
N THR A 374 -15.91 6.35 -3.44
CA THR A 374 -16.64 5.61 -4.47
C THR A 374 -15.74 5.30 -5.66
N ILE A 375 -16.15 4.30 -6.45
CA ILE A 375 -15.65 4.11 -7.82
C ILE A 375 -16.86 4.32 -8.72
N ASP A 376 -16.89 5.42 -9.45
CA ASP A 376 -18.04 5.83 -10.26
C ASP A 376 -17.73 5.67 -11.76
N LEU A 377 -18.71 5.17 -12.51
CA LEU A 377 -18.69 5.04 -13.95
C LEU A 377 -19.51 6.16 -14.59
N TYR A 378 -18.91 6.83 -15.58
CA TYR A 378 -19.56 7.83 -16.42
C TYR A 378 -19.67 7.32 -17.85
N GLU A 379 -20.76 7.62 -18.53
CA GLU A 379 -20.97 7.36 -19.96
C GLU A 379 -20.87 8.70 -20.72
N CYS A 380 -20.18 8.69 -21.85
CA CYS A 380 -20.07 9.87 -22.71
C CYS A 380 -21.36 10.02 -23.52
N ALA A 381 -22.09 11.09 -23.27
CA ALA A 381 -23.34 11.42 -23.97
C ALA A 381 -23.12 12.29 -25.20
N GLU A 382 -21.94 12.91 -25.34
CA GLU A 382 -21.50 13.67 -26.52
C GLU A 382 -19.97 13.73 -26.49
N PHE A 383 -19.31 12.94 -27.35
CA PHE A 383 -17.86 12.81 -27.32
C PHE A 383 -17.16 14.06 -27.86
N PRO A 384 -16.07 14.56 -27.23
CA PRO A 384 -15.47 14.12 -25.96
C PRO A 384 -15.98 14.87 -24.72
N ARG A 385 -17.00 15.73 -24.85
CA ARG A 385 -17.25 16.85 -23.93
C ARG A 385 -18.28 16.58 -22.84
N ARG A 386 -19.30 15.78 -23.10
CA ARG A 386 -20.43 15.61 -22.16
C ARG A 386 -20.41 14.22 -21.53
N TRP A 387 -20.16 14.17 -20.23
CA TRP A 387 -20.09 12.94 -19.45
C TRP A 387 -21.21 12.92 -18.41
N VAL A 388 -21.98 11.83 -18.39
CA VAL A 388 -23.12 11.65 -17.49
C VAL A 388 -22.81 10.50 -16.55
N PHE A 389 -23.08 10.70 -15.26
CA PHE A 389 -22.96 9.63 -14.27
C PHE A 389 -23.85 8.46 -14.71
N LYS A 390 -23.25 7.29 -14.88
CA LYS A 390 -23.94 6.08 -15.33
C LYS A 390 -24.32 5.20 -14.16
N ARG A 391 -23.35 4.89 -13.31
CA ARG A 391 -23.53 3.98 -12.17
C ARG A 391 -22.34 4.06 -11.22
N ARG A 392 -22.58 3.72 -9.96
CA ARG A 392 -21.52 3.40 -8.99
C ARG A 392 -21.09 1.94 -9.10
N LEU A 393 -19.79 1.71 -9.30
CA LEU A 393 -19.20 0.37 -9.35
C LEU A 393 -18.89 -0.16 -7.96
N MET A 394 -18.41 0.70 -7.05
CA MET A 394 -18.14 0.37 -5.65
C MET A 394 -18.41 1.58 -4.75
N GLU A 395 -18.79 1.33 -3.50
CA GLU A 395 -19.09 2.34 -2.49
C GLU A 395 -18.44 2.00 -1.15
N ASN A 396 -18.24 3.02 -0.31
CA ASN A 396 -17.60 2.90 1.00
C ASN A 396 -16.15 2.37 0.93
N VAL A 397 -15.45 2.62 -0.17
CA VAL A 397 -14.09 2.15 -0.41
C VAL A 397 -13.07 3.29 -0.32
N SER A 398 -11.91 3.01 0.28
CA SER A 398 -10.71 3.84 0.15
C SER A 398 -9.89 3.29 -1.01
N ALA A 399 -10.13 3.82 -2.21
CA ALA A 399 -9.55 3.32 -3.46
C ALA A 399 -8.89 4.46 -4.25
N ALA A 400 -7.85 4.11 -5.00
CA ALA A 400 -7.12 4.99 -5.90
C ALA A 400 -6.87 4.30 -7.26
N ASP A 401 -6.87 5.11 -8.32
CA ASP A 401 -6.54 4.77 -9.71
C ASP A 401 -7.24 3.50 -10.26
N ALA A 402 -8.56 3.40 -10.10
CA ALA A 402 -9.32 2.25 -10.60
C ALA A 402 -9.23 2.14 -12.13
N THR A 403 -8.60 1.07 -12.62
CA THR A 403 -8.37 0.80 -14.04
C THR A 403 -9.11 -0.47 -14.46
N LEU A 404 -9.90 -0.40 -15.52
CA LEU A 404 -10.64 -1.57 -16.03
C LEU A 404 -9.94 -2.23 -17.21
N LEU A 405 -10.15 -3.54 -17.35
CA LEU A 405 -9.66 -4.33 -18.47
C LEU A 405 -10.72 -5.37 -18.87
N ARG A 406 -11.05 -5.47 -20.15
CA ARG A 406 -11.79 -6.62 -20.67
C ARG A 406 -10.80 -7.70 -21.08
N HIS A 407 -10.84 -8.86 -20.42
CA HIS A 407 -9.94 -9.98 -20.67
C HIS A 407 -10.69 -11.30 -20.47
N ASP A 408 -10.54 -12.23 -21.41
CA ASP A 408 -11.18 -13.56 -21.41
C ASP A 408 -12.67 -13.52 -21.07
N GLY A 409 -13.40 -12.64 -21.75
CA GLY A 409 -14.85 -12.52 -21.59
C GLY A 409 -15.31 -11.91 -20.26
N LYS A 410 -14.41 -11.34 -19.46
CA LYS A 410 -14.72 -10.73 -18.15
C LYS A 410 -14.18 -9.32 -18.05
N TRP A 411 -14.89 -8.49 -17.28
CA TRP A 411 -14.39 -7.20 -16.84
C TRP A 411 -13.57 -7.39 -15.57
N TRP A 412 -12.35 -6.89 -15.58
CA TRP A 412 -11.44 -6.85 -14.46
C TRP A 412 -11.29 -5.42 -13.99
N MET A 413 -11.27 -5.21 -12.68
CA MET A 413 -10.95 -3.94 -12.04
C MET A 413 -9.68 -4.09 -11.22
N PHE A 414 -8.71 -3.24 -11.51
CA PHE A 414 -7.46 -3.10 -10.79
C PHE A 414 -7.48 -1.78 -10.05
N ALA A 415 -7.31 -1.79 -8.74
CA ALA A 415 -7.29 -0.56 -7.95
C ALA A 415 -6.36 -0.70 -6.75
N ALA A 416 -5.71 0.40 -6.38
CA ALA A 416 -5.04 0.45 -5.09
C ALA A 416 -6.08 0.67 -4.00
N LEU A 417 -6.12 -0.19 -2.97
CA LEU A 417 -7.09 -0.08 -1.89
C LEU A 417 -6.43 -0.07 -0.52
N ALA A 418 -7.07 0.59 0.43
CA ALA A 418 -6.80 0.48 1.85
C ALA A 418 -8.01 -0.11 2.58
N GLU A 419 -7.81 -1.25 3.25
CA GLU A 419 -8.86 -1.92 4.04
C GLU A 419 -9.11 -1.29 5.42
N ASN A 420 -8.32 -0.28 5.77
CA ASN A 420 -8.48 0.53 6.97
C ASN A 420 -8.48 2.01 6.54
N GLU A 421 -9.49 2.78 6.97
CA GLU A 421 -9.66 4.18 6.56
C GLU A 421 -8.53 5.10 7.02
N ALA A 422 -7.81 4.71 8.07
CA ALA A 422 -6.65 5.44 8.55
C ALA A 422 -5.35 5.06 7.81
N ALA A 423 -5.40 4.04 6.95
CA ALA A 423 -4.34 3.69 6.01
C ALA A 423 -4.53 4.41 4.66
N VAL A 424 -3.56 4.29 3.76
CA VAL A 424 -3.55 4.96 2.45
C VAL A 424 -3.55 3.94 1.30
N PRO A 425 -4.36 4.12 0.25
CA PRO A 425 -4.45 3.19 -0.88
C PRO A 425 -3.27 3.40 -1.85
N ASN A 426 -2.07 3.02 -1.45
CA ASN A 426 -0.86 3.23 -2.29
C ASN A 426 0.12 2.04 -2.35
N PHE A 427 -0.08 1.00 -1.53
CA PHE A 427 0.87 -0.10 -1.41
C PHE A 427 0.26 -1.47 -1.70
N GLU A 428 -1.06 -1.59 -1.82
CA GLU A 428 -1.74 -2.85 -2.13
C GLU A 428 -2.65 -2.74 -3.35
N LEU A 429 -2.49 -3.67 -4.28
CA LEU A 429 -3.30 -3.80 -5.50
C LEU A 429 -4.35 -4.90 -5.28
N PHE A 430 -5.62 -4.55 -5.50
CA PHE A 430 -6.73 -5.48 -5.46
C PHE A 430 -7.34 -5.64 -6.84
N LEU A 431 -7.77 -6.87 -7.12
CA LEU A 431 -8.44 -7.27 -8.35
C LEU A 431 -9.88 -7.67 -8.04
N PHE A 432 -10.78 -7.27 -8.90
CA PHE A 432 -12.16 -7.72 -8.88
C PHE A 432 -12.59 -8.07 -10.30
N TYR A 433 -13.53 -8.99 -10.45
CA TYR A 433 -14.05 -9.34 -11.76
C TYR A 433 -15.58 -9.43 -11.80
N THR A 434 -16.14 -9.22 -12.98
CA THR A 434 -17.56 -9.38 -13.25
C THR A 434 -17.80 -9.74 -14.72
N ASP A 435 -18.88 -10.46 -15.00
CA ASP A 435 -19.27 -10.76 -16.38
C ASP A 435 -19.88 -9.52 -17.05
N ASP A 436 -20.64 -8.72 -16.29
CA ASP A 436 -21.31 -7.49 -16.75
C ASP A 436 -20.95 -6.26 -15.88
N LEU A 437 -20.23 -5.33 -16.50
CA LEU A 437 -19.85 -4.04 -15.93
C LEU A 437 -21.05 -3.23 -15.41
N LEU A 438 -22.23 -3.35 -16.03
CA LEU A 438 -23.40 -2.53 -15.69
C LEU A 438 -24.30 -3.17 -14.61
N ALA A 439 -24.15 -4.48 -14.35
CA ALA A 439 -24.86 -5.18 -13.28
C ALA A 439 -24.40 -4.72 -11.88
N GLY A 440 -23.14 -4.32 -11.75
CA GLY A 440 -22.59 -3.74 -10.52
C GLY A 440 -22.23 -4.74 -9.41
N LYS A 441 -22.18 -6.05 -9.72
CA LYS A 441 -21.69 -7.08 -8.78
C LYS A 441 -20.26 -7.44 -9.15
N TRP A 442 -19.32 -7.13 -8.27
CA TRP A 442 -17.89 -7.42 -8.42
C TRP A 442 -17.47 -8.54 -7.48
N THR A 443 -16.86 -9.59 -8.03
CA THR A 443 -16.30 -10.68 -7.24
C THR A 443 -14.85 -10.35 -6.90
N PRO A 444 -14.45 -10.31 -5.62
CA PRO A 444 -13.06 -10.10 -5.25
C PRO A 444 -12.21 -11.28 -5.69
N HIS A 445 -11.03 -11.01 -6.25
CA HIS A 445 -10.08 -12.04 -6.58
C HIS A 445 -9.58 -12.74 -5.29
N PRO A 446 -9.53 -14.08 -5.24
CA PRO A 446 -9.22 -14.82 -4.01
C PRO A 446 -7.81 -14.53 -3.48
N ARG A 447 -6.87 -14.12 -4.35
CA ARG A 447 -5.51 -13.75 -3.95
C ARG A 447 -5.35 -12.29 -3.54
N ASN A 448 -6.43 -11.56 -3.32
CA ASN A 448 -6.34 -10.16 -2.90
C ASN A 448 -5.66 -10.02 -1.52
N PRO A 449 -4.81 -8.99 -1.35
CA PRO A 449 -4.22 -8.16 -2.40
C PRO A 449 -3.19 -8.95 -3.24
N VAL A 450 -3.22 -8.78 -4.56
CA VAL A 450 -2.34 -9.53 -5.47
C VAL A 450 -0.92 -8.97 -5.53
N VAL A 451 -0.74 -7.70 -5.12
CA VAL A 451 0.56 -7.05 -4.90
C VAL A 451 0.49 -6.30 -3.58
N SER A 452 1.53 -6.41 -2.74
CA SER A 452 1.70 -5.63 -1.51
C SER A 452 3.10 -4.99 -1.51
N ASP A 453 3.28 -4.01 -2.39
CA ASP A 453 4.53 -3.31 -2.62
C ASP A 453 4.29 -1.91 -3.19
N VAL A 454 4.64 -0.87 -2.41
CA VAL A 454 4.51 0.55 -2.78
C VAL A 454 5.22 0.94 -4.08
N LYS A 455 6.13 0.12 -4.59
CA LYS A 455 6.85 0.37 -5.86
C LYS A 455 6.07 0.00 -7.11
N ARG A 456 4.98 -0.78 -6.98
CA ARG A 456 4.27 -1.36 -8.14
C ARG A 456 2.78 -1.66 -7.92
N ALA A 457 2.25 -1.42 -6.73
CA ALA A 457 0.83 -1.70 -6.46
C ALA A 457 -0.10 -0.72 -7.17
N ARG A 458 0.13 0.59 -7.02
CA ARG A 458 -0.76 1.63 -7.54
C ARG A 458 -0.73 1.69 -9.08
N PRO A 459 -1.89 1.62 -9.78
CA PRO A 459 -1.93 1.78 -11.24
C PRO A 459 -1.36 3.13 -11.72
N ALA A 460 -0.85 3.16 -12.95
CA ALA A 460 -0.16 4.33 -13.53
C ALA A 460 -0.60 4.61 -14.97
N GLY A 461 -1.88 4.42 -15.29
CA GLY A 461 -2.46 4.60 -16.62
C GLY A 461 -3.08 3.33 -17.20
N SER A 462 -3.55 3.44 -18.44
CA SER A 462 -4.23 2.35 -19.15
C SER A 462 -3.32 1.15 -19.42
N PHE A 463 -3.94 -0.04 -19.46
CA PHE A 463 -3.31 -1.21 -20.06
C PHE A 463 -3.02 -0.96 -21.54
N PHE A 464 -1.92 -1.53 -22.04
CA PHE A 464 -1.59 -1.48 -23.45
C PHE A 464 -1.01 -2.83 -23.91
N SER A 465 -1.18 -3.12 -25.20
CA SER A 465 -0.62 -4.31 -25.82
C SER A 465 0.59 -3.94 -26.68
N ARG A 466 1.66 -4.72 -26.58
CA ARG A 466 2.85 -4.59 -27.43
C ARG A 466 3.40 -5.97 -27.72
N ASP A 467 3.67 -6.28 -28.99
CA ASP A 467 4.20 -7.58 -29.45
C ASP A 467 3.37 -8.78 -28.95
N GLY A 468 2.04 -8.64 -28.96
CA GLY A 468 1.10 -9.68 -28.49
C GLY A 468 1.05 -9.87 -26.98
N LYS A 469 1.77 -9.06 -26.20
CA LYS A 469 1.81 -9.11 -24.73
C LYS A 469 1.06 -7.94 -24.12
N LEU A 470 0.40 -8.19 -23.00
CA LEU A 470 -0.36 -7.21 -22.24
C LEU A 470 0.49 -6.60 -21.11
N PHE A 471 0.49 -5.28 -21.00
CA PHE A 471 1.25 -4.55 -20.01
C PHE A 471 0.37 -3.69 -19.12
N ARG A 472 0.69 -3.68 -17.82
CA ARG A 472 0.12 -2.80 -16.81
C ARG A 472 1.16 -1.80 -16.32
N PRO A 473 0.96 -0.48 -16.53
CA PRO A 473 1.71 0.55 -15.84
C PRO A 473 1.43 0.54 -14.34
N SER A 474 2.47 0.73 -13.51
CA SER A 474 2.35 0.90 -12.07
C SER A 474 3.25 1.99 -11.51
N GLN A 475 2.80 2.74 -10.50
CA GLN A 475 3.60 3.78 -9.87
C GLN A 475 4.64 3.19 -8.93
N ASP A 476 5.85 3.76 -8.98
CA ASP A 476 6.82 3.66 -7.90
C ASP A 476 6.63 4.84 -6.93
N CYS A 477 6.00 4.57 -5.79
CA CYS A 477 5.77 5.54 -4.73
C CYS A 477 6.81 5.47 -3.60
N SER A 478 7.89 4.69 -3.74
CA SER A 478 8.84 4.41 -2.65
C SER A 478 9.62 5.64 -2.18
N ARG A 479 9.86 6.64 -3.03
CA ARG A 479 10.57 7.88 -2.65
C ARG A 479 9.64 9.08 -2.48
N GLY A 480 8.33 8.84 -2.44
CA GLY A 480 7.28 9.85 -2.45
C GLY A 480 6.27 9.58 -3.56
N TYR A 481 5.11 10.24 -3.45
CA TYR A 481 4.04 10.15 -4.45
C TYR A 481 4.57 10.49 -5.83
N GLY A 482 4.32 9.59 -6.79
CA GLY A 482 4.67 9.76 -8.18
C GLY A 482 6.16 9.89 -8.48
N TYR A 483 7.02 9.20 -7.72
CA TYR A 483 8.47 9.25 -7.95
C TYR A 483 8.85 8.66 -9.32
N GLY A 484 8.21 7.58 -9.74
CA GLY A 484 8.45 6.94 -11.04
C GLY A 484 7.29 6.03 -11.42
N PHE A 485 7.43 5.32 -12.54
CA PHE A 485 6.53 4.22 -12.89
C PHE A 485 7.30 3.03 -13.47
N ASP A 486 6.70 1.86 -13.41
CA ASP A 486 7.18 0.60 -13.95
C ASP A 486 6.16 0.07 -14.97
N LEU A 487 6.63 -0.64 -16.00
CA LEU A 487 5.80 -1.37 -16.95
C LEU A 487 5.90 -2.87 -16.62
N ASN A 488 4.76 -3.49 -16.37
CA ASN A 488 4.68 -4.89 -15.95
C ASN A 488 3.95 -5.72 -17.00
N GLU A 489 4.60 -6.73 -17.56
CA GLU A 489 3.98 -7.74 -18.41
C GLU A 489 3.05 -8.59 -17.54
N ILE A 490 1.77 -8.68 -17.90
CA ILE A 490 0.83 -9.62 -17.27
C ILE A 490 1.08 -11.00 -17.88
N GLU A 491 1.61 -11.91 -17.06
CA GLU A 491 1.89 -13.29 -17.48
C GLU A 491 0.68 -14.20 -17.26
N VAL A 492 -0.11 -13.95 -16.21
CA VAL A 492 -1.33 -14.71 -15.88
C VAL A 492 -2.38 -13.77 -15.30
N LEU A 493 -3.60 -13.87 -15.82
CA LEU A 493 -4.80 -13.24 -15.27
C LEU A 493 -5.98 -14.22 -15.38
N SER A 494 -6.38 -14.83 -14.26
CA SER A 494 -7.53 -15.73 -14.16
C SER A 494 -8.29 -15.49 -12.87
N GLU A 495 -9.45 -16.14 -12.70
CA GLU A 495 -10.28 -16.01 -11.48
C GLU A 495 -9.57 -16.50 -10.21
N THR A 496 -8.46 -17.23 -10.34
CA THR A 496 -7.73 -17.84 -9.22
C THR A 496 -6.26 -17.44 -9.14
N GLU A 497 -5.68 -16.91 -10.22
CA GLU A 497 -4.27 -16.57 -10.32
C GLU A 497 -4.04 -15.21 -10.98
N TYR A 498 -3.09 -14.46 -10.41
CA TYR A 498 -2.53 -13.26 -11.02
C TYR A 498 -1.01 -13.33 -10.91
N ARG A 499 -0.32 -13.03 -12.01
CA ARG A 499 1.14 -12.89 -12.04
C ARG A 499 1.55 -11.85 -13.06
N GLU A 500 2.46 -10.99 -12.65
CA GLU A 500 3.08 -9.98 -13.51
C GLU A 500 4.60 -9.98 -13.34
N LYS A 501 5.29 -9.58 -14.41
CA LYS A 501 6.74 -9.43 -14.44
C LYS A 501 7.09 -8.03 -14.88
N ARG A 502 7.86 -7.32 -14.05
CA ARG A 502 8.38 -6.00 -14.40
C ARG A 502 9.38 -6.11 -15.56
N THR A 503 9.17 -5.33 -16.62
CA THR A 503 10.04 -5.30 -17.80
C THR A 503 10.79 -3.98 -17.95
N THR A 504 10.21 -2.88 -17.46
CA THR A 504 10.80 -1.54 -17.61
C THR A 504 10.56 -0.73 -16.35
N SER A 505 11.54 0.10 -15.98
CA SER A 505 11.44 1.06 -14.89
C SER A 505 11.84 2.43 -15.39
N VAL A 506 10.95 3.40 -15.21
CA VAL A 506 11.16 4.80 -15.57
C VAL A 506 11.26 5.62 -14.29
N ARG A 507 12.37 6.34 -14.15
CA ARG A 507 12.64 7.25 -13.02
C ARG A 507 12.99 8.62 -13.60
N PRO A 508 12.79 9.72 -12.87
CA PRO A 508 12.98 11.09 -13.36
C PRO A 508 14.47 11.47 -13.42
N ASP A 509 15.29 10.62 -14.03
CA ASP A 509 16.75 10.75 -14.09
C ASP A 509 17.26 11.34 -15.43
N TRP A 510 16.38 11.46 -16.43
CA TRP A 510 16.72 12.04 -17.74
C TRP A 510 16.86 13.57 -17.72
N ASP A 511 16.25 14.26 -16.75
CA ASP A 511 16.41 15.71 -16.54
C ASP A 511 16.49 16.00 -15.04
N LYS A 512 17.61 16.59 -14.59
CA LYS A 512 17.89 16.89 -13.17
C LYS A 512 16.87 17.82 -12.51
N ARG A 513 16.04 18.52 -13.29
CA ARG A 513 14.97 19.39 -12.78
C ARG A 513 13.72 18.62 -12.40
N LEU A 514 13.60 17.37 -12.84
CA LEU A 514 12.47 16.51 -12.56
C LEU A 514 12.58 15.90 -11.17
N ALA A 515 11.43 15.74 -10.54
CA ALA A 515 11.27 15.14 -9.22
C ALA A 515 10.34 13.93 -9.22
N GLY A 516 9.62 13.69 -10.33
CA GLY A 516 8.65 12.60 -10.45
C GLY A 516 8.11 12.46 -11.87
N THR A 517 7.49 11.32 -12.13
CA THR A 517 6.74 10.92 -13.32
C THR A 517 5.93 9.70 -12.91
N HIS A 518 4.61 9.69 -13.10
CA HIS A 518 3.79 8.66 -12.46
C HIS A 518 2.65 8.10 -13.29
N THR A 519 2.31 8.72 -14.41
CA THR A 519 1.32 8.15 -15.31
C THR A 519 1.89 7.99 -16.72
N PHE A 520 1.58 6.85 -17.32
CA PHE A 520 1.96 6.44 -18.67
C PHE A 520 0.71 6.08 -19.46
N ALA A 521 0.52 6.74 -20.60
CA ALA A 521 -0.50 6.42 -21.58
C ALA A 521 0.13 6.10 -22.93
N SER A 522 -0.36 5.05 -23.56
CA SER A 522 -0.02 4.68 -24.94
C SER A 522 -1.31 4.44 -25.72
N CYS A 523 -1.44 5.10 -26.87
CA CYS A 523 -2.60 4.98 -27.75
C CYS A 523 -2.16 5.17 -29.20
N GLY A 524 -2.13 4.08 -29.99
CA GLY A 524 -1.57 4.13 -31.34
C GLY A 524 -0.11 4.60 -31.30
N ASP A 525 0.22 5.62 -32.09
CA ASP A 525 1.56 6.20 -32.16
C ASP A 525 1.85 7.18 -31.03
N LEU A 526 0.82 7.60 -30.29
CA LEU A 526 0.95 8.55 -29.20
C LEU A 526 1.39 7.84 -27.91
N THR A 527 2.51 8.31 -27.36
CA THR A 527 2.89 8.07 -25.96
C THR A 527 2.80 9.38 -25.20
N VAL A 528 2.11 9.39 -24.06
CA VAL A 528 2.03 10.55 -23.16
C VAL A 528 2.41 10.12 -21.75
N ILE A 529 3.22 10.93 -21.08
CA ILE A 529 3.51 10.79 -19.66
C ILE A 529 3.27 12.13 -18.96
N ASP A 530 3.16 12.11 -17.63
CA ASP A 530 3.34 13.30 -16.83
C ASP A 530 4.76 13.39 -16.25
N ALA A 531 5.15 14.59 -15.87
CA ALA A 531 6.39 14.84 -15.15
C ALA A 531 6.21 15.96 -14.13
N LEU A 532 6.85 15.79 -12.99
CA LEU A 532 6.90 16.77 -11.93
C LEU A 532 8.21 17.52 -12.02
N GLN A 533 8.13 18.84 -12.18
CA GLN A 533 9.28 19.73 -12.03
C GLN A 533 9.11 20.62 -10.80
N ARG A 534 10.23 20.84 -10.10
CA ARG A 534 10.34 21.85 -9.05
C ARG A 534 11.04 23.07 -9.64
N ALA A 535 10.26 24.10 -9.96
CA ALA A 535 10.77 25.31 -10.62
C ALA A 535 10.70 26.51 -9.66
N PRO A 536 11.72 27.40 -9.63
CA PRO A 536 11.74 28.54 -8.73
C PRO A 536 10.55 29.49 -8.98
N ILE A 537 10.06 30.14 -7.92
CA ILE A 537 8.99 31.15 -8.02
C ILE A 537 9.44 32.37 -8.82
N ILE A 538 10.72 32.73 -8.74
CA ILE A 538 11.33 33.86 -9.43
C ILE A 538 12.29 33.27 -10.47
N GLY A 539 12.04 33.61 -11.74
CA GLY A 539 12.89 33.25 -12.88
C GLY A 539 14.01 34.26 -13.07
#